data_AF-A0A4Q9GTV2-F1
#
_entry.id   AF-A0A4Q9GTV2-F1
#
_cell.length_a   1.000
_cell.length_b   1.000
_cell.length_c   1.000
_cell.angle_alpha   90.00
_cell.angle_beta   90.00
_cell.angle_gamma   90.00
#
_symmetry.space_group_name_H-M   'P 1'
#
loop_
_entity.id
_entity.type
_entity.pdbx_description
1 polymer ?
#
loop_
_entity_poly.entity_id
_entity_poly.type
_entity_poly.pdbx_seq_one_letter_code
_entity_poly.pdbx_strand_id
1 'polypeptide(L)' 'MNLLSDETLEAHLDAATAALGLSVAPDWRPSVLAHLKATLQAGRLVADFPLDDELDPASVFRP' A
#
# COMPACT_ATOMS: atom_id res chain seq x y z
N MET A 1 -2.86 -6.96 13.26
CA MET A 1 -3.49 -7.26 11.97
C MET A 1 -2.38 -7.52 10.95
N ASN A 2 -2.31 -8.71 10.35
CA ASN A 2 -1.30 -9.01 9.33
C ASN A 2 -1.86 -8.61 7.97
N LEU A 3 -1.37 -7.50 7.40
CA LEU A 3 -1.85 -6.97 6.11
C LEU A 3 -1.65 -7.93 4.92
N LEU A 4 -0.87 -9.01 5.09
CA LEU A 4 -0.57 -9.99 4.03
C LEU A 4 -1.51 -11.19 3.98
N SER A 5 -2.45 -11.33 4.93
CA SER A 5 -3.51 -12.33 4.78
C SER A 5 -4.49 -11.91 3.69
N ASP A 6 -5.02 -12.86 2.94
CA ASP A 6 -5.88 -12.55 1.79
C ASP A 6 -7.17 -11.81 2.22
N GLU A 7 -7.77 -12.19 3.35
CA GLU A 7 -8.94 -11.50 3.95
C GLU A 7 -8.64 -10.03 4.28
N THR A 8 -7.49 -9.74 4.91
CA THR A 8 -7.12 -8.37 5.25
C THR A 8 -6.81 -7.56 3.99
N LEU A 9 -6.23 -8.19 2.97
CA LEU A 9 -5.93 -7.56 1.69
C LEU A 9 -7.21 -7.14 0.94
N GLU A 10 -8.22 -8.03 0.94
CA GLU A 10 -9.53 -7.75 0.35
C GLU A 10 -10.25 -6.62 1.08
N ALA A 11 -10.30 -6.68 2.41
CA ALA A 11 -10.90 -5.62 3.22
C ALA A 11 -10.18 -4.28 3.04
N HIS A 12 -8.85 -4.29 2.90
CA HIS A 12 -8.07 -3.10 2.60
C HIS A 12 -8.40 -2.53 1.22
N LEU A 13 -8.48 -3.37 0.19
CA LEU A 13 -8.86 -2.95 -1.16
C LEU A 13 -10.25 -2.30 -1.17
N ASP A 14 -11.24 -2.92 -0.51
CA ASP A 14 -12.61 -2.39 -0.45
C ASP A 14 -12.68 -1.05 0.30
N ALA A 15 -12.00 -0.93 1.44
CA ALA A 15 -11.95 0.32 2.20
C ALA A 15 -11.21 1.44 1.44
N ALA A 16 -10.06 1.13 0.83
CA ALA A 16 -9.25 2.12 0.12
C ALA A 16 -9.96 2.64 -1.14
N THR A 17 -10.57 1.75 -1.92
CA THR A 17 -11.30 2.13 -3.13
C THR A 17 -12.53 2.97 -2.79
N ALA A 18 -13.28 2.61 -1.74
CA ALA A 18 -14.39 3.42 -1.26
C ALA A 18 -13.95 4.82 -0.79
N ALA A 19 -12.85 4.93 -0.03
CA ALA A 19 -12.33 6.20 0.45
C ALA A 19 -11.86 7.12 -0.70
N LEU A 20 -11.35 6.54 -1.79
CA LEU A 20 -10.87 7.26 -2.97
C LEU A 20 -11.96 7.48 -4.04
N GLY A 21 -13.18 6.95 -3.85
CA GLY A 21 -14.24 7.01 -4.84
C GLY A 21 -13.93 6.23 -6.12
N LEU A 22 -13.10 5.19 -6.03
CA LEU A 22 -12.70 4.34 -7.15
C LEU A 22 -13.57 3.09 -7.24
N SER A 23 -13.82 2.62 -8.46
CA SER A 23 -14.44 1.33 -8.71
C SER A 23 -13.43 0.35 -9.33
N VAL A 24 -13.51 -0.92 -8.92
CA VAL A 24 -12.72 -2.01 -9.50
C VAL A 24 -13.68 -2.94 -10.21
N ALA A 25 -13.51 -3.10 -11.53
CA ALA A 25 -14.29 -4.06 -12.29
C ALA A 25 -14.07 -5.48 -11.73
N PRO A 26 -15.11 -6.34 -11.66
CA PRO A 26 -14.99 -7.67 -11.08
C PRO A 26 -13.86 -8.50 -11.70
N ASP A 27 -13.70 -8.43 -13.03
CA ASP A 27 -12.67 -9.16 -13.77
C ASP A 27 -11.24 -8.68 -13.45
N TRP A 28 -11.10 -7.46 -12.92
CA TRP A 28 -9.80 -6.89 -12.56
C TRP A 28 -9.42 -7.17 -11.11
N ARG A 29 -10.40 -7.47 -10.24
CA ARG A 29 -10.19 -7.64 -8.80
C ARG A 29 -9.08 -8.65 -8.46
N PRO A 30 -8.98 -9.83 -9.09
CA PRO A 30 -7.89 -10.78 -8.80
C PRO A 30 -6.51 -10.19 -9.12
N SER A 31 -6.38 -9.48 -10.24
CA SER A 31 -5.13 -8.84 -10.65
C SER A 31 -4.76 -7.68 -9.72
N VAL A 32 -5.73 -6.84 -9.32
CA VAL A 32 -5.50 -5.74 -8.39
C VAL A 32 -5.00 -6.25 -7.03
N LEU A 33 -5.62 -7.31 -6.50
CA LEU A 33 -5.18 -7.95 -5.26
C LEU A 33 -3.76 -8.50 -5.38
N ALA A 34 -3.42 -9.16 -6.49
CA ALA A 34 -2.08 -9.69 -6.72
C ALA A 34 -1.01 -8.57 -6.72
N HIS A 35 -1.26 -7.47 -7.42
CA HIS A 35 -0.33 -6.34 -7.47
C HIS A 35 -0.24 -5.58 -6.14
N LEU A 36 -1.35 -5.45 -5.42
CA LEU A 36 -1.37 -4.86 -4.08
C LEU A 36 -0.52 -5.69 -3.11
N LYS A 37 -0.66 -7.02 -3.12
CA LYS A 37 0.15 -7.93 -2.30
C LYS A 37 1.64 -7.80 -2.62
N ALA A 38 2.01 -7.83 -3.90
CA ALA A 38 3.39 -7.67 -4.34
C ALA A 38 3.99 -6.31 -3.92
N THR A 39 3.21 -5.23 -4.05
CA THR A 39 3.64 -3.88 -3.65
C THR A 39 3.84 -3.76 -2.15
N LEU A 40 2.94 -4.34 -1.33
CA LEU A 40 3.09 -4.35 0.12
C LEU A 40 4.30 -5.17 0.58
N GLN A 41 4.58 -6.29 -0.10
CA GLN A 41 5.80 -7.09 0.14
C GLN A 41 7.07 -6.29 -0.19
N ALA A 42 7.09 -5.57 -1.32
CA ALA A 42 8.22 -4.71 -1.67
C ALA A 42 8.35 -3.52 -0.70
N GLY A 43 7.24 -2.90 -0.30
CA GLY A 43 7.22 -1.80 0.66
C GLY A 43 7.79 -2.20 2.03
N ARG A 44 7.65 -3.47 2.42
CA ARG A 44 8.25 -4.01 3.65
C ARG A 44 9.78 -3.83 3.68
N LEU A 45 10.44 -3.98 2.55
CA LEU A 45 11.89 -3.79 2.43
C LEU A 45 12.33 -2.36 2.78
N VAL A 46 11.47 -1.39 2.47
CA VAL A 46 11.71 0.03 2.76
C VAL A 46 11.28 0.37 4.19
N ALA A 47 10.14 -0.16 4.65
CA ALA A 47 9.61 0.12 5.98
C ALA A 47 10.47 -0.48 7.11
N ASP A 48 11.13 -1.61 6.85
CA ASP A 48 12.01 -2.25 7.83
C ASP A 48 13.44 -1.66 7.81
N PHE A 49 13.74 -0.70 6.92
CA PHE A 49 15.00 0.03 6.91
C PHE A 49 15.05 1.01 8.10
N PRO A 50 16.09 0.98 8.95
CA PRO A 50 16.18 1.88 10.09
C PRO A 50 16.40 3.31 9.62
N LEU A 51 15.49 4.21 10.01
CA LEU A 51 15.53 5.63 9.66
C LEU A 51 15.60 6.45 10.94
N ASP A 52 16.52 7.42 10.97
CA ASP A 52 16.65 8.37 12.07
C ASP A 52 15.59 9.48 11.96
N ASP A 53 15.05 9.93 13.08
CA ASP A 53 13.94 10.91 13.10
C ASP A 53 14.41 12.30 12.63
N GLU A 54 15.71 12.59 12.74
CA GLU A 54 16.34 13.85 12.32
C GLU A 54 16.65 13.91 10.81
N LEU A 55 16.36 12.85 10.04
CA LEU A 55 16.60 12.85 8.60
C LEU A 55 15.51 13.63 7.85
N ASP A 56 15.96 14.60 7.06
CA ASP A 56 15.10 15.28 6.10
C ASP A 56 14.76 14.37 4.89
N PRO A 57 13.56 14.50 4.30
CA PRO A 57 13.24 13.88 3.02
C PRO A 57 14.21 14.32 1.92
N ALA A 58 14.42 13.45 0.91
CA ALA A 58 15.32 13.75 -0.21
C ALA A 58 15.00 15.07 -0.94
N SER A 59 13.72 15.47 -0.96
CA SER A 59 13.28 16.75 -1.50
C SER A 59 12.82 17.66 -0.37
N VAL A 60 13.45 18.83 -0.26
CA VAL A 60 13.08 19.90 0.69
C VAL A 60 12.71 21.17 -0.07
N PHE A 61 11.64 21.83 0.36
CA PHE A 61 11.26 23.15 -0.17
C PHE A 61 12.34 24.19 0.19
N ARG A 62 12.70 25.04 -0.76
CA ARG A 62 13.57 26.21 -0.54
C ARG A 62 12.83 27.45 -1.03
N PRO A 63 12.76 28.52 -0.21
CA PRO A 63 12.06 29.75 -0.55
C PRO A 63 12.73 30.51 -1.70
#